data_AF-A0A2K2VP78-F1
#
_entry.id   AF-A0A2K2VP78-F1
#
_cell.length_a   1.000
_cell.length_b   1.000
_cell.length_c   1.000
_cell.angle_alpha   90.00
_cell.angle_beta   90.00
_cell.angle_gamma   90.00
#
_symmetry.space_group_name_H-M   'P 1'
#
loop_
_entity.id
_entity.type
_entity.pdbx_description
1 polymer ?
#
loop_
_entity_poly.entity_id
_entity_poly.type
_entity_poly.pdbx_seq_one_letter_code
_entity_poly.pdbx_strand_id
1 'polypeptide(L)'
;MPHLHIEEFKEIEFPSQSEGVSFNFIADNANHKEERLISVKVEDDEFFLLVKDETDKSLLKVDKLTKPASIYNVHKALLTYAKAADLNVLSSNVPQNPKNIHLQEVTALKDISYFAEDFPKDREVRIEVGFGSGRHLLHQAITNPEILFIGIEIHHPSIEQVLKQIAIKKLDNIFLLSYDARLFMELVPSNIVGKIYVHFPVPWDKKPHRRVISITFIEEAGRILKVGGTLELRTDSENYYAYSYETFIAFERITLHINKNKDIAVTSKYEDRWRKMQKNIYDVTMINDEESPELNMEGSFDFLDVALPQEEIIKLHKKVQKFDGGFVHFERVYMLKDGVMVRLSMGSFDKPEHLYLIVKEKKVYYYPALPLKSKSNLSAHLFLSKVLHG
;
A
#
# COMPACT_ATOMS: atom_id res chain seq x y z
N MET A 1 2.92 -17.32 -1.97
CA MET A 1 3.83 -16.90 -0.90
C MET A 1 4.72 -18.06 -0.50
N PRO A 2 5.98 -17.80 -0.13
CA PRO A 2 6.91 -18.83 0.35
C PRO A 2 6.34 -19.58 1.56
N HIS A 3 6.42 -20.91 1.54
CA HIS A 3 5.96 -21.80 2.62
C HIS A 3 6.62 -23.19 2.56
N LEU A 4 6.61 -23.85 3.71
CA LEU A 4 7.02 -25.24 3.94
C LEU A 4 5.84 -26.03 4.52
N HIS A 5 5.55 -27.21 3.96
CA HIS A 5 4.77 -28.23 4.65
C HIS A 5 5.73 -29.15 5.40
N ILE A 6 5.54 -29.25 6.71
CA ILE A 6 6.38 -30.03 7.62
C ILE A 6 5.53 -31.11 8.30
N GLU A 7 6.14 -32.22 8.69
CA GLU A 7 5.45 -33.32 9.39
C GLU A 7 4.88 -32.86 10.73
N GLU A 8 5.70 -32.20 11.54
CA GLU A 8 5.31 -31.65 12.84
C GLU A 8 6.12 -30.38 13.10
N PHE A 9 5.50 -29.40 13.74
CA PHE A 9 6.20 -28.22 14.23
C PHE A 9 7.02 -28.55 15.48
N LYS A 10 8.31 -28.19 15.46
CA LYS A 10 9.19 -28.23 16.63
C LYS A 10 9.59 -26.81 17.02
N GLU A 11 9.51 -26.52 18.32
CA GLU A 11 9.90 -25.24 18.89
C GLU A 11 11.42 -25.21 19.15
N ILE A 12 12.04 -24.04 18.94
CA ILE A 12 13.42 -23.76 19.33
C ILE A 12 13.43 -22.89 20.58
N GLU A 13 14.59 -22.71 21.21
CA GLU A 13 14.71 -21.71 22.28
C GLU A 13 14.63 -20.28 21.71
N PHE A 14 13.94 -19.40 22.45
CA PHE A 14 13.82 -17.97 22.12
C PHE A 14 14.37 -17.08 23.26
N PRO A 15 15.11 -16.01 22.95
CA PRO A 15 15.59 -15.63 21.62
C PRO A 15 16.72 -16.55 21.13
N SER A 16 16.84 -16.72 19.82
CA SER A 16 17.95 -17.44 19.19
C SER A 16 18.41 -16.78 17.90
N GLN A 17 19.64 -17.08 17.48
CA GLN A 17 20.21 -16.54 16.25
C GLN A 17 20.98 -17.65 15.52
N SER A 18 20.77 -17.77 14.21
CA SER A 18 21.44 -18.75 13.36
C SER A 18 21.57 -18.20 11.94
N GLU A 19 22.73 -18.39 11.31
CA GLU A 19 22.99 -18.03 9.89
C GLU A 19 22.59 -16.58 9.50
N GLY A 20 22.70 -15.64 10.46
CA GLY A 20 22.32 -14.24 10.25
C GLY A 20 20.80 -13.98 10.26
N VAL A 21 20.02 -14.91 10.82
CA VAL A 21 18.59 -14.78 11.12
C VAL A 21 18.41 -14.80 12.63
N SER A 22 17.68 -13.82 13.17
CA SER A 22 17.29 -13.79 14.58
C SER A 22 15.84 -14.20 14.73
N PHE A 23 15.57 -15.10 15.67
CA PHE A 23 14.23 -15.52 16.10
C PHE A 23 14.00 -14.98 17.50
N ASN A 24 13.20 -13.92 17.63
CA ASN A 24 13.20 -13.11 18.85
C ASN A 24 12.24 -13.66 19.92
N PHE A 25 11.03 -14.04 19.52
CA PHE A 25 10.00 -14.58 20.39
C PHE A 25 8.96 -15.37 19.59
N ILE A 26 8.19 -16.19 20.30
CA ILE A 26 6.99 -16.88 19.81
C ILE A 26 5.74 -16.34 20.49
N ALA A 27 4.61 -16.34 19.78
CA ALA A 27 3.32 -15.91 20.27
C ALA A 27 2.23 -16.92 19.88
N ASP A 28 1.54 -17.49 20.87
CA ASP A 28 0.45 -18.44 20.66
C ASP A 28 -0.88 -17.72 20.46
N ASN A 29 -1.67 -18.10 19.46
CA ASN A 29 -2.96 -17.46 19.25
C ASN A 29 -3.95 -17.80 20.37
N ALA A 30 -4.53 -16.76 20.99
CA ALA A 30 -5.39 -16.90 22.16
C ALA A 30 -6.71 -17.64 21.87
N ASN A 31 -7.14 -17.67 20.61
CA ASN A 31 -8.42 -18.25 20.19
C ASN A 31 -8.27 -19.44 19.22
N HIS A 32 -7.09 -19.64 18.64
CA HIS A 32 -6.79 -20.68 17.65
C HIS A 32 -5.52 -21.41 18.06
N LYS A 33 -5.64 -22.46 18.88
CA LYS A 33 -4.48 -23.17 19.47
C LYS A 33 -3.54 -23.79 18.43
N GLU A 34 -4.05 -24.01 17.22
CA GLU A 34 -3.31 -24.50 16.07
C GLU A 34 -2.41 -23.44 15.41
N GLU A 35 -2.47 -22.18 15.85
CA GLU A 35 -1.82 -21.05 15.18
C GLU A 35 -0.80 -20.37 16.09
N ARG A 36 0.43 -20.19 15.59
CA ARG A 36 1.51 -19.47 16.30
C ARG A 36 2.25 -18.53 15.37
N LEU A 37 2.80 -17.46 15.93
CA LEU A 37 3.66 -16.52 15.23
C LEU A 37 5.06 -16.53 15.82
N ILE A 38 6.06 -16.54 14.96
CA ILE A 38 7.47 -16.44 15.33
C ILE A 38 7.98 -15.11 14.79
N SER A 39 8.46 -14.23 15.67
CA SER A 39 9.14 -12.99 15.29
C SER A 39 10.50 -13.30 14.70
N VAL A 40 10.77 -12.75 13.52
CA VAL A 40 12.00 -12.95 12.77
C VAL A 40 12.59 -11.62 12.35
N LYS A 41 13.92 -11.49 12.48
CA LYS A 41 14.70 -10.40 11.89
C LYS A 41 15.81 -10.96 10.99
N VAL A 42 15.90 -10.43 9.78
CA VAL A 42 16.95 -10.71 8.80
C VAL A 42 17.40 -9.39 8.19
N GLU A 43 18.64 -8.98 8.43
CA GLU A 43 19.13 -7.66 8.01
C GLU A 43 18.20 -6.55 8.56
N ASP A 44 17.66 -5.71 7.69
CA ASP A 44 16.72 -4.63 8.03
C ASP A 44 15.25 -5.09 7.98
N ASP A 45 14.97 -6.30 7.48
CA ASP A 45 13.61 -6.86 7.45
C ASP A 45 13.25 -7.49 8.80
N GLU A 46 12.16 -7.04 9.40
CA GLU A 46 11.54 -7.66 10.58
C GLU A 46 10.09 -8.03 10.27
N PHE A 47 9.72 -9.29 10.52
CA PHE A 47 8.43 -9.87 10.12
C PHE A 47 8.09 -11.12 10.93
N PHE A 48 6.97 -11.77 10.62
CA PHE A 48 6.56 -13.01 11.28
C PHE A 48 6.56 -14.22 10.34
N LEU A 49 6.98 -15.36 10.88
CA LEU A 49 6.59 -16.66 10.35
C LEU A 49 5.34 -17.14 11.09
N LEU A 50 4.36 -17.58 10.32
CA LEU A 50 3.10 -18.16 10.78
C LEU A 50 3.20 -19.68 10.72
N VAL A 51 3.02 -20.31 11.86
CA VAL A 51 2.83 -21.75 12.01
C VAL A 51 1.32 -22.01 12.07
N LYS A 52 0.87 -23.00 11.28
CA LYS A 52 -0.49 -23.51 11.37
C LYS A 52 -0.46 -25.03 11.40
N ASP A 53 -0.87 -25.61 12.53
CA ASP A 53 -1.02 -27.04 12.70
C ASP A 53 -2.31 -27.51 12.00
N GLU A 54 -2.18 -28.51 11.15
CA GLU A 54 -3.29 -29.22 10.48
C GLU A 54 -3.35 -30.65 11.04
N THR A 55 -4.36 -31.45 10.65
CA THR A 55 -4.60 -32.77 11.26
C THR A 55 -3.42 -33.73 11.17
N ASP A 56 -2.68 -33.72 10.06
CA ASP A 56 -1.59 -34.69 9.77
C ASP A 56 -0.25 -34.03 9.43
N LYS A 57 -0.15 -32.69 9.50
CA LYS A 57 1.04 -31.92 9.13
C LYS A 57 0.94 -30.49 9.67
N SER A 58 2.03 -29.74 9.64
CA SER A 58 2.01 -28.30 9.90
C SER A 58 2.43 -27.50 8.66
N LEU A 59 1.93 -26.27 8.57
CA LEU A 59 2.30 -25.29 7.56
C LEU A 59 3.12 -24.17 8.21
N LEU A 60 4.35 -23.99 7.75
CA LEU A 60 5.19 -22.85 8.11
C LEU A 60 5.27 -21.90 6.92
N LYS A 61 4.84 -20.65 7.08
CA LYS A 61 4.85 -19.64 6.00
C LYS A 61 5.12 -18.26 6.54
N VAL A 62 5.37 -17.29 5.65
CA VAL A 62 5.42 -15.88 6.05
C VAL A 62 4.02 -15.33 6.32
N ASP A 63 3.89 -14.48 7.33
CA ASP A 63 2.70 -13.67 7.54
C ASP A 63 2.63 -12.48 6.56
N LYS A 64 1.41 -12.01 6.25
CA LYS A 64 1.22 -10.89 5.33
C LYS A 64 1.08 -9.57 6.09
N LEU A 65 2.10 -8.73 6.00
CA LEU A 65 2.08 -7.34 6.45
C LEU A 65 1.91 -6.37 5.27
N THR A 66 1.47 -5.14 5.56
CA THR A 66 1.40 -4.08 4.54
C THR A 66 2.77 -3.68 4.02
N LYS A 67 3.80 -3.76 4.86
CA LYS A 67 5.21 -3.63 4.48
C LYS A 67 5.83 -5.04 4.42
N PRO A 68 5.83 -5.71 3.25
CA PRO A 68 6.33 -7.06 3.14
C PRO A 68 7.86 -7.09 3.20
N ALA A 69 8.42 -8.09 3.89
CA ALA A 69 9.84 -8.39 3.83
C ALA A 69 10.25 -8.88 2.44
N SER A 70 11.53 -8.71 2.09
CA SER A 70 12.05 -9.18 0.81
C SER A 70 11.90 -10.70 0.66
N ILE A 71 11.59 -11.16 -0.55
CA ILE A 71 11.41 -12.60 -0.84
C ILE A 71 12.67 -13.39 -0.47
N TYR A 72 13.84 -12.80 -0.67
CA TYR A 72 15.13 -13.38 -0.29
C TYR A 72 15.21 -13.62 1.23
N ASN A 73 14.92 -12.59 2.04
CA ASN A 73 14.97 -12.69 3.50
C ASN A 73 13.90 -13.65 4.04
N VAL A 74 12.71 -13.69 3.43
CA VAL A 74 11.66 -14.67 3.75
C VAL A 74 12.13 -16.11 3.47
N HIS A 75 12.76 -16.37 2.33
CA HIS A 75 13.30 -17.70 2.00
C HIS A 75 14.37 -18.12 3.02
N LYS A 76 15.31 -17.22 3.31
CA LYS A 76 16.39 -17.43 4.27
C LYS A 76 15.84 -17.76 5.65
N ALA A 77 14.86 -17.00 6.15
CA ALA A 77 14.21 -17.23 7.43
C ALA A 77 13.54 -18.60 7.53
N LEU A 78 12.74 -19.00 6.53
CA LEU A 78 12.03 -20.29 6.50
C LEU A 78 13.00 -21.48 6.54
N LEU A 79 14.04 -21.46 5.70
CA LEU A 79 15.03 -22.53 5.64
C LEU A 79 15.89 -22.59 6.90
N THR A 80 16.27 -21.43 7.45
CA THR A 80 17.07 -21.36 8.68
C THR A 80 16.28 -21.88 9.87
N TYR A 81 14.99 -21.54 9.99
CA TYR A 81 14.14 -22.07 11.06
C TYR A 81 13.99 -23.59 10.93
N ALA A 82 13.71 -24.09 9.72
CA ALA A 82 13.56 -25.53 9.49
C ALA A 82 14.81 -26.33 9.86
N LYS A 83 16.00 -25.78 9.58
CA LYS A 83 17.27 -26.37 9.97
C LYS A 83 17.52 -26.30 11.47
N ALA A 84 17.28 -25.13 12.09
CA ALA A 84 17.50 -24.91 13.52
C ALA A 84 16.59 -25.78 14.40
N ALA A 85 15.35 -26.00 13.96
CA ALA A 85 14.37 -26.82 14.66
C ALA A 85 14.39 -28.30 14.26
N ASP A 86 15.29 -28.72 13.34
CA ASP A 86 15.36 -30.08 12.81
C ASP A 86 13.99 -30.59 12.29
N LEU A 87 13.35 -29.78 11.44
CA LEU A 87 12.01 -30.08 10.90
C LEU A 87 12.09 -31.07 9.74
N ASN A 88 11.19 -32.06 9.74
CA ASN A 88 10.99 -32.92 8.59
C ASN A 88 10.09 -32.23 7.55
N VAL A 89 10.69 -31.71 6.47
CA VAL A 89 9.97 -30.98 5.42
C VAL A 89 9.40 -31.97 4.39
N LEU A 90 8.07 -32.08 4.36
CA LEU A 90 7.33 -32.95 3.42
C LEU A 90 7.30 -32.36 2.00
N SER A 91 7.08 -31.05 1.88
CA SER A 91 7.14 -30.32 0.60
C SER A 91 7.38 -28.83 0.81
N SER A 92 7.92 -28.16 -0.21
CA SER A 92 8.29 -26.74 -0.14
C SER A 92 8.16 -26.09 -1.51
N ASN A 93 7.72 -24.83 -1.55
CA ASN A 93 7.83 -23.98 -2.72
C ASN A 93 9.00 -22.97 -2.63
N VAL A 94 9.81 -23.08 -1.57
CA VAL A 94 11.00 -22.27 -1.33
C VAL A 94 12.19 -22.92 -2.05
N PRO A 95 12.89 -22.22 -2.95
CA PRO A 95 14.04 -22.78 -3.64
C PRO A 95 15.20 -23.01 -2.65
N GLN A 96 15.74 -24.24 -2.66
CA GLN A 96 16.86 -24.66 -1.78
C GLN A 96 18.17 -23.92 -2.07
N ASN A 97 18.42 -23.60 -3.35
CA ASN A 97 19.48 -22.69 -3.75
C ASN A 97 18.85 -21.36 -4.15
N PRO A 98 19.37 -20.21 -3.67
CA PRO A 98 18.95 -18.92 -4.19
C PRO A 98 19.23 -18.92 -5.69
N LYS A 99 18.19 -19.03 -6.51
CA LYS A 99 18.33 -18.64 -7.91
C LYS A 99 18.71 -17.16 -7.86
N ASN A 100 19.76 -16.79 -8.58
CA ASN A 100 20.00 -15.41 -8.97
C ASN A 100 18.76 -14.94 -9.73
N ILE A 101 17.78 -14.41 -9.00
CA ILE A 101 16.61 -13.80 -9.61
C ILE A 101 17.15 -12.50 -10.19
N HIS A 102 17.52 -12.57 -11.47
CA HIS A 102 17.77 -11.43 -12.35
C HIS A 102 16.48 -10.59 -12.56
N LEU A 103 15.88 -10.12 -11.47
CA LEU A 103 14.95 -8.99 -11.41
C LEU A 103 15.56 -7.84 -10.58
N GLN A 104 16.84 -7.94 -10.21
CA GLN A 104 17.56 -7.06 -9.30
C GLN A 104 17.86 -5.63 -9.80
N GLU A 105 17.37 -5.18 -10.96
CA GLU A 105 17.64 -3.81 -11.42
C GLU A 105 16.40 -3.09 -11.97
N VAL A 106 15.22 -3.36 -11.40
CA VAL A 106 14.07 -2.49 -11.69
C VAL A 106 13.97 -1.42 -10.62
N THR A 107 14.92 -0.48 -10.63
CA THR A 107 14.95 0.68 -9.73
C THR A 107 13.71 1.58 -9.84
N ALA A 108 12.98 1.43 -10.96
CA ALA A 108 11.77 2.16 -11.24
C ALA A 108 10.55 1.72 -10.40
N LEU A 109 10.48 0.45 -9.94
CA LEU A 109 9.39 0.04 -9.06
C LEU A 109 9.71 0.49 -7.63
N LYS A 110 8.86 1.34 -7.06
CA LYS A 110 9.01 1.87 -5.70
C LYS A 110 7.88 1.37 -4.81
N ASP A 111 8.23 1.12 -3.55
CA ASP A 111 7.26 0.91 -2.49
C ASP A 111 6.73 2.25 -1.96
N ILE A 112 5.59 2.20 -1.31
CA ILE A 112 4.94 3.40 -0.76
C ILE A 112 5.81 4.10 0.30
N SER A 113 6.63 3.36 1.06
CA SER A 113 7.55 3.89 2.06
C SER A 113 8.58 4.84 1.44
N TYR A 114 9.09 4.53 0.25
CA TYR A 114 10.03 5.39 -0.48
C TYR A 114 9.48 6.82 -0.63
N PHE A 115 8.22 6.94 -1.05
CA PHE A 115 7.58 8.25 -1.24
C PHE A 115 7.18 8.92 0.07
N ALA A 116 6.86 8.15 1.10
CA ALA A 116 6.50 8.68 2.41
C ALA A 116 7.72 9.25 3.16
N GLU A 117 8.90 8.66 2.95
CA GLU A 117 10.15 9.04 3.61
C GLU A 117 10.94 10.09 2.82
N ASP A 118 11.04 9.92 1.49
CA ASP A 118 11.83 10.77 0.62
C ASP A 118 11.11 11.04 -0.72
N PHE A 119 10.06 11.86 -0.66
CA PHE A 119 9.35 12.26 -1.87
C PHE A 119 10.29 13.06 -2.79
N PRO A 120 10.44 12.66 -4.08
CA PRO A 120 11.43 13.27 -4.97
C PRO A 120 11.08 14.73 -5.30
N LYS A 121 12.08 15.63 -5.18
CA LYS A 121 11.90 17.09 -5.39
C LYS A 121 12.86 17.71 -6.41
N ASP A 122 13.80 16.94 -6.95
CA ASP A 122 14.86 17.46 -7.84
C ASP A 122 14.39 17.82 -9.26
N ARG A 123 13.22 17.31 -9.66
CA ARG A 123 12.61 17.51 -10.99
C ARG A 123 11.15 17.88 -10.81
N GLU A 124 10.55 18.52 -11.82
CA GLU A 124 9.08 18.63 -11.87
C GLU A 124 8.48 17.22 -11.81
N VAL A 125 7.48 17.03 -10.95
CA VAL A 125 6.78 15.75 -10.81
C VAL A 125 5.44 15.80 -11.52
N ARG A 126 5.13 14.76 -12.30
CA ARG A 126 3.81 14.52 -12.87
C ARG A 126 3.33 13.12 -12.53
N ILE A 127 2.04 12.99 -12.22
CA ILE A 127 1.43 11.74 -11.75
C ILE A 127 0.47 11.22 -12.82
N GLU A 128 0.52 9.92 -13.13
CA GLU A 128 -0.52 9.25 -13.91
C GLU A 128 -1.20 8.17 -13.08
N VAL A 129 -2.51 8.34 -12.84
CA VAL A 129 -3.35 7.42 -12.07
C VAL A 129 -4.00 6.41 -13.00
N GLY A 130 -3.75 5.12 -12.74
CA GLY A 130 -4.30 4.02 -13.53
C GLY A 130 -3.72 3.97 -14.94
N PHE A 131 -2.39 4.00 -15.06
CA PHE A 131 -1.71 4.09 -16.37
C PHE A 131 -2.00 2.91 -17.32
N GLY A 132 -2.52 1.79 -16.81
CA GLY A 132 -2.90 0.63 -17.61
C GLY A 132 -1.75 0.11 -18.47
N SER A 133 -1.88 0.17 -19.79
CA SER A 133 -0.80 -0.26 -20.70
C SER A 133 0.48 0.59 -20.63
N GLY A 134 0.43 1.76 -19.99
CA GLY A 134 1.53 2.71 -19.85
C GLY A 134 1.90 3.47 -21.11
N ARG A 135 1.09 3.42 -22.18
CA ARG A 135 1.40 4.11 -23.46
C ARG A 135 1.59 5.61 -23.28
N HIS A 136 0.65 6.26 -22.58
CA HIS A 136 0.74 7.69 -22.30
C HIS A 136 1.92 8.00 -21.38
N LEU A 137 2.00 7.31 -20.23
CA LEU A 137 3.09 7.43 -19.28
C LEU A 137 4.48 7.33 -19.92
N LEU A 138 4.73 6.25 -20.67
CA LEU A 138 6.01 6.01 -21.34
C LEU A 138 6.30 7.06 -22.40
N HIS A 139 5.29 7.49 -23.16
CA HIS A 139 5.49 8.56 -24.14
C HIS A 139 5.92 9.86 -23.46
N GLN A 140 5.22 10.26 -22.39
CA GLN A 140 5.53 11.48 -21.66
C GLN A 140 6.94 11.43 -21.06
N ALA A 141 7.34 10.29 -20.48
CA ALA A 141 8.69 10.11 -19.96
C ALA A 141 9.76 10.24 -21.05
N ILE A 142 9.52 9.69 -22.25
CA ILE A 142 10.46 9.79 -23.38
C ILE A 142 10.56 11.23 -23.92
N THR A 143 9.44 11.96 -24.00
CA THR A 143 9.39 13.29 -24.62
C THR A 143 9.73 14.43 -23.67
N ASN A 144 9.73 14.19 -22.35
CA ASN A 144 10.06 15.17 -21.32
C ASN A 144 11.11 14.59 -20.34
N PRO A 145 12.37 14.36 -20.77
CA PRO A 145 13.40 13.70 -19.95
C PRO A 145 13.74 14.45 -18.64
N GLU A 146 13.50 15.76 -18.59
CA GLU A 146 13.70 16.63 -17.43
C GLU A 146 12.61 16.49 -16.35
N ILE A 147 11.51 15.81 -16.65
CA ILE A 147 10.36 15.64 -15.76
C ILE A 147 10.36 14.23 -15.20
N LEU A 148 10.11 14.12 -13.89
CA LEU A 148 9.89 12.84 -13.24
C LEU A 148 8.42 12.45 -13.32
N PHE A 149 8.15 11.27 -13.85
CA PHE A 149 6.81 10.69 -13.91
C PHE A 149 6.61 9.64 -12.83
N ILE A 150 5.51 9.74 -12.07
CA ILE A 150 5.08 8.72 -11.12
C ILE A 150 3.80 8.06 -11.66
N GLY A 151 3.93 6.81 -12.10
CA GLY A 151 2.81 5.99 -12.55
C GLY A 151 2.24 5.15 -11.42
N ILE A 152 0.94 5.24 -11.16
CA ILE A 152 0.25 4.48 -10.11
C ILE A 152 -0.72 3.49 -10.76
N GLU A 153 -0.65 2.21 -10.39
CA GLU A 153 -1.52 1.15 -10.95
C GLU A 153 -1.70 0.01 -9.94
N ILE A 154 -2.87 -0.64 -9.95
CA ILE A 154 -3.19 -1.80 -9.11
C ILE A 154 -3.17 -3.12 -9.88
N HIS A 155 -3.23 -3.09 -11.21
CA HIS A 155 -3.18 -4.27 -12.06
C HIS A 155 -1.73 -4.75 -12.30
N HIS A 156 -1.28 -5.74 -11.54
CA HIS A 156 0.10 -6.27 -11.62
C HIS A 156 0.62 -6.57 -13.04
N PRO A 157 -0.13 -7.22 -13.95
CA PRO A 157 0.36 -7.47 -15.31
C PRO A 157 0.65 -6.19 -16.11
N SER A 158 -0.11 -5.11 -15.86
CA SER A 158 0.15 -3.79 -16.45
C SER A 158 1.47 -3.22 -15.96
N ILE A 159 1.72 -3.31 -14.65
CA ILE A 159 2.96 -2.85 -14.02
C ILE A 159 4.16 -3.57 -14.62
N GLU A 160 4.14 -4.91 -14.66
CA GLU A 160 5.24 -5.71 -15.23
C GLU A 160 5.51 -5.36 -16.70
N GLN A 161 4.46 -5.12 -17.49
CA GLN A 161 4.59 -4.72 -18.88
C GLN A 161 5.35 -3.39 -19.00
N VAL A 162 5.00 -2.39 -18.19
CA VAL A 162 5.63 -1.07 -18.22
C VAL A 162 7.07 -1.14 -17.70
N LEU A 163 7.33 -1.90 -16.63
CA LEU A 163 8.68 -2.11 -16.12
C LEU A 163 9.64 -2.69 -17.18
N LYS A 164 9.17 -3.65 -17.97
CA LYS A 164 9.94 -4.18 -19.12
C LYS A 164 10.25 -3.10 -20.15
N GLN A 165 9.28 -2.22 -20.45
CA GLN A 165 9.49 -1.13 -21.40
C GLN A 165 10.45 -0.07 -20.87
N ILE A 166 10.39 0.26 -19.57
CA ILE A 166 11.33 1.16 -18.90
C ILE A 166 12.76 0.63 -19.04
N ALA A 167 12.97 -0.66 -18.76
CA ALA A 167 14.29 -1.30 -18.87
C ALA A 167 14.81 -1.32 -20.33
N ILE A 168 13.97 -1.71 -21.30
CA ILE A 168 14.34 -1.73 -22.72
C ILE A 168 14.73 -0.34 -23.23
N LYS A 169 13.99 0.69 -22.80
CA LYS A 169 14.19 2.09 -23.23
C LYS A 169 15.20 2.84 -22.37
N LYS A 170 15.69 2.23 -21.29
CA LYS A 170 16.62 2.81 -20.32
C LYS A 170 16.13 4.16 -19.77
N LEU A 171 14.85 4.25 -19.41
CA LEU A 171 14.28 5.45 -18.83
C LEU A 171 14.67 5.55 -17.35
N ASP A 172 15.15 6.72 -16.93
CA ASP A 172 15.56 7.01 -15.55
C ASP A 172 14.63 8.02 -14.85
N ASN A 173 13.70 8.63 -15.60
CA ASN A 173 12.79 9.69 -15.17
C ASN A 173 11.37 9.17 -14.91
N ILE A 174 11.23 7.91 -14.49
CA ILE A 174 9.94 7.25 -14.26
C ILE A 174 10.00 6.30 -13.07
N PHE A 175 9.08 6.50 -12.13
CA PHE A 175 8.80 5.57 -11.04
C PHE A 175 7.40 4.98 -11.18
N LEU A 176 7.27 3.69 -10.89
CA LEU A 176 5.98 3.00 -10.80
C LEU A 176 5.69 2.63 -9.35
N LEU A 177 4.42 2.68 -8.99
CA LEU A 177 3.93 2.34 -7.66
C LEU A 177 2.69 1.45 -7.75
N SER A 178 2.71 0.32 -7.05
CA SER A 178 1.55 -0.57 -6.92
C SER A 178 0.67 -0.19 -5.73
N TYR A 179 -0.12 0.88 -5.88
CA TYR A 179 -0.87 1.46 -4.76
C TYR A 179 -2.22 2.06 -5.16
N ASP A 180 -3.08 2.33 -4.16
CA ASP A 180 -4.30 3.08 -4.40
C ASP A 180 -3.94 4.57 -4.53
N ALA A 181 -4.22 5.15 -5.69
CA ALA A 181 -3.85 6.53 -5.96
C ALA A 181 -4.53 7.53 -5.02
N ARG A 182 -5.75 7.24 -4.54
CA ARG A 182 -6.47 8.13 -3.61
C ARG A 182 -5.71 8.28 -2.30
N LEU A 183 -5.15 7.17 -1.81
CA LEU A 183 -4.34 7.14 -0.59
C LEU A 183 -2.92 7.63 -0.82
N PHE A 184 -2.37 7.43 -2.01
CA PHE A 184 -1.07 7.99 -2.37
C PHE A 184 -1.08 9.51 -2.27
N MET A 185 -2.14 10.18 -2.76
CA MET A 185 -2.21 11.65 -2.72
C MET A 185 -2.11 12.22 -1.30
N GLU A 186 -2.65 11.54 -0.28
CA GLU A 186 -2.57 11.96 1.13
C GLU A 186 -1.13 12.15 1.64
N LEU A 187 -0.16 11.47 1.02
CA LEU A 187 1.26 11.46 1.40
C LEU A 187 2.09 12.47 0.62
N VAL A 188 1.61 12.91 -0.54
CA VAL A 188 2.35 13.79 -1.43
C VAL A 188 2.43 15.19 -0.81
N PRO A 189 3.62 15.82 -0.73
CA PRO A 189 3.75 17.20 -0.25
C PRO A 189 2.87 18.19 -1.03
N SER A 190 2.46 19.27 -0.36
CA SER A 190 1.66 20.31 -1.01
C SER A 190 2.45 21.02 -2.11
N ASN A 191 1.74 21.56 -3.11
CA ASN A 191 2.27 22.47 -4.14
C ASN A 191 3.45 21.96 -5.00
N ILE A 192 3.73 20.65 -5.06
CA ILE A 192 4.92 20.10 -5.74
C ILE A 192 4.63 19.47 -7.10
N VAL A 193 3.39 19.05 -7.35
CA VAL A 193 3.00 18.31 -8.56
C VAL A 193 2.60 19.27 -9.67
N GLY A 194 3.15 19.07 -10.86
CA GLY A 194 2.80 19.87 -12.03
C GLY A 194 1.49 19.42 -12.69
N LYS A 195 1.29 18.11 -12.86
CA LYS A 195 0.12 17.55 -13.53
C LYS A 195 -0.28 16.20 -12.95
N ILE A 196 -1.59 15.95 -12.91
CA ILE A 196 -2.18 14.67 -12.55
C ILE A 196 -3.07 14.22 -13.72
N TYR A 197 -2.75 13.05 -14.28
CA TYR A 197 -3.51 12.45 -15.37
C TYR A 197 -4.40 11.32 -14.83
N VAL A 198 -5.69 11.36 -15.16
CA VAL A 198 -6.67 10.31 -14.89
C VAL A 198 -7.33 9.93 -16.22
N HIS A 199 -6.70 9.02 -16.96
CA HIS A 199 -7.12 8.68 -18.32
C HIS A 199 -7.88 7.35 -18.36
N PHE A 200 -9.12 7.41 -18.85
CA PHE A 200 -10.03 6.28 -19.02
C PHE A 200 -10.22 5.41 -17.77
N PRO A 201 -10.47 6.03 -16.60
CA PRO A 201 -10.72 5.27 -15.38
C PRO A 201 -12.00 4.43 -15.53
N VAL A 202 -12.08 3.35 -14.77
CA VAL A 202 -13.27 2.50 -14.74
C VAL A 202 -14.46 3.32 -14.20
N PRO A 203 -15.59 3.42 -14.94
CA PRO A 203 -16.67 4.35 -14.59
C PRO A 203 -17.52 3.91 -13.39
N TRP A 204 -17.46 2.63 -13.02
CA TRP A 204 -18.16 2.05 -11.86
C TRP A 204 -19.63 2.51 -11.68
N ASP A 205 -20.44 2.44 -12.73
CA ASP A 205 -21.82 2.98 -12.72
C ASP A 205 -22.69 2.46 -11.57
N LYS A 206 -22.51 1.19 -11.19
CA LYS A 206 -23.25 0.56 -10.08
C LYS A 206 -22.61 0.79 -8.70
N LYS A 207 -21.39 1.34 -8.65
CA LYS A 207 -20.62 1.57 -7.41
C LYS A 207 -19.85 2.89 -7.47
N PRO A 208 -20.53 4.06 -7.51
CA PRO A 208 -19.87 5.35 -7.69
C PRO A 208 -18.80 5.68 -6.65
N HIS A 209 -18.91 5.14 -5.42
CA HIS A 209 -17.89 5.27 -4.37
C HIS A 209 -16.52 4.69 -4.74
N ARG A 210 -16.42 3.87 -5.80
CA ARG A 210 -15.15 3.31 -6.32
C ARG A 210 -14.51 4.17 -7.41
N ARG A 211 -15.16 5.26 -7.81
CA ARG A 211 -14.64 6.20 -8.80
C ARG A 211 -13.40 6.88 -8.24
N VAL A 212 -12.43 7.15 -9.11
CA VAL A 212 -11.21 7.87 -8.72
C VAL A 212 -11.55 9.33 -8.44
N ILE A 213 -12.23 9.99 -9.37
CA ILE A 213 -12.79 11.32 -9.15
C ILE A 213 -13.84 11.23 -8.05
N SER A 214 -13.61 11.98 -6.98
CA SER A 214 -14.47 12.21 -5.83
C SER A 214 -14.12 13.58 -5.25
N ILE A 215 -14.94 14.10 -4.32
CA ILE A 215 -14.64 15.34 -3.59
C ILE A 215 -13.26 15.25 -2.94
N THR A 216 -13.02 14.19 -2.16
CA THR A 216 -11.75 13.98 -1.45
C THR A 216 -10.54 13.86 -2.39
N PHE A 217 -10.70 13.22 -3.54
CA PHE A 217 -9.61 13.12 -4.51
C PHE A 217 -9.29 14.47 -5.15
N ILE A 218 -10.32 15.29 -5.46
CA ILE A 218 -10.14 16.63 -6.01
C ILE A 218 -9.49 17.56 -4.97
N GLU A 219 -9.90 17.48 -3.71
CA GLU A 219 -9.28 18.23 -2.60
C GLU A 219 -7.79 17.91 -2.47
N GLU A 220 -7.44 16.62 -2.40
CA GLU A 220 -6.03 16.22 -2.32
C GLU A 220 -5.26 16.55 -3.60
N ALA A 221 -5.87 16.45 -4.78
CA ALA A 221 -5.27 16.89 -6.03
C ALA A 221 -4.99 18.39 -6.04
N GLY A 222 -5.94 19.22 -5.63
CA GLY A 222 -5.76 20.67 -5.49
C GLY A 222 -4.62 21.00 -4.53
N ARG A 223 -4.54 20.30 -3.39
CA ARG A 223 -3.49 20.48 -2.39
C ARG A 223 -2.08 20.22 -2.92
N ILE A 224 -1.90 19.14 -3.69
CA ILE A 224 -0.58 18.70 -4.14
C ILE A 224 -0.13 19.41 -5.42
N LEU A 225 -1.07 19.95 -6.20
CA LEU A 225 -0.76 20.68 -7.43
C LEU A 225 -0.13 22.04 -7.12
N LYS A 226 0.93 22.39 -7.84
CA LYS A 226 1.44 23.77 -7.84
C LYS A 226 0.42 24.73 -8.46
N VAL A 227 0.54 26.02 -8.20
CA VAL A 227 -0.23 27.05 -8.90
C VAL A 227 0.02 26.92 -10.42
N GLY A 228 -1.06 26.87 -11.20
CA GLY A 228 -1.06 26.61 -12.64
C GLY A 228 -0.96 25.12 -13.01
N GLY A 229 -0.84 24.22 -12.03
CA GLY A 229 -0.87 22.78 -12.23
C GLY A 229 -2.25 22.26 -12.62
N THR A 230 -2.32 21.07 -13.22
CA THR A 230 -3.57 20.53 -13.76
C THR A 230 -3.96 19.16 -13.23
N LEU A 231 -5.26 18.96 -12.98
CA LEU A 231 -5.89 17.64 -12.88
C LEU A 231 -6.68 17.39 -14.16
N GLU A 232 -6.27 16.38 -14.92
CA GLU A 232 -6.79 16.06 -16.25
C GLU A 232 -7.54 14.72 -16.23
N LEU A 233 -8.87 14.79 -16.32
CA LEU A 233 -9.72 13.64 -16.56
C LEU A 233 -9.97 13.49 -18.06
N ARG A 234 -9.77 12.28 -18.59
CA ARG A 234 -10.19 11.90 -19.95
C ARG A 234 -11.04 10.63 -19.90
N THR A 235 -12.22 10.63 -20.51
CA THR A 235 -13.17 9.49 -20.41
C THR A 235 -14.04 9.34 -21.66
N ASP A 236 -14.44 8.11 -22.02
CA ASP A 236 -15.48 7.84 -23.02
C ASP A 236 -16.86 7.60 -22.41
N SER A 237 -16.93 7.48 -21.09
CA SER A 237 -18.19 7.29 -20.37
C SER A 237 -18.84 8.64 -20.13
N GLU A 238 -19.97 8.87 -20.79
CA GLU A 238 -20.80 10.06 -20.62
C GLU A 238 -21.34 10.18 -19.19
N ASN A 239 -21.75 9.07 -18.57
CA ASN A 239 -22.16 9.05 -17.17
C ASN A 239 -21.03 9.43 -16.22
N TYR A 240 -19.81 8.98 -16.52
CA TYR A 240 -18.66 9.30 -15.69
C TYR A 240 -18.21 10.75 -15.88
N TYR A 241 -18.27 11.25 -17.11
CA TYR A 241 -18.08 12.67 -17.41
C TYR A 241 -19.07 13.54 -16.65
N ALA A 242 -20.37 13.26 -16.76
CA ALA A 242 -21.43 14.04 -16.09
C ALA A 242 -21.22 14.08 -14.57
N TYR A 243 -20.98 12.93 -13.96
CA TYR A 243 -20.68 12.85 -12.53
C TYR A 243 -19.42 13.63 -12.14
N SER A 244 -18.35 13.50 -12.92
CA SER A 244 -17.09 14.18 -12.61
C SER A 244 -17.25 15.68 -12.74
N TYR A 245 -17.95 16.15 -13.78
CA TYR A 245 -18.28 17.56 -13.96
C TYR A 245 -19.09 18.10 -12.77
N GLU A 246 -20.16 17.41 -12.35
CA GLU A 246 -20.94 17.76 -11.16
C GLU A 246 -20.08 17.82 -9.89
N THR A 247 -19.13 16.90 -9.75
CA THR A 247 -18.21 16.87 -8.59
C THR A 247 -17.24 18.05 -8.63
N PHE A 248 -16.71 18.42 -9.79
CA PHE A 248 -15.81 19.56 -9.93
C PHE A 248 -16.50 20.90 -9.66
N ILE A 249 -17.72 21.11 -10.18
CA ILE A 249 -18.45 22.38 -9.98
C ILE A 249 -19.03 22.54 -8.57
N ALA A 250 -18.91 21.52 -7.71
CA ALA A 250 -19.26 21.63 -6.29
C ALA A 250 -18.26 22.47 -5.48
N PHE A 251 -17.07 22.73 -6.04
CA PHE A 251 -16.05 23.59 -5.44
C PHE A 251 -16.32 25.06 -5.79
N GLU A 252 -16.30 25.95 -4.78
CA GLU A 252 -16.65 27.37 -4.95
C GLU A 252 -15.68 28.14 -5.87
N ARG A 253 -14.41 27.71 -5.89
CA ARG A 253 -13.34 28.32 -6.70
C ARG A 253 -12.69 27.24 -7.54
N ILE A 254 -13.03 27.22 -8.82
CA ILE A 254 -12.47 26.24 -9.74
C ILE A 254 -12.40 26.79 -11.16
N THR A 255 -11.24 26.61 -11.80
CA THR A 255 -11.08 26.89 -13.22
C THR A 255 -11.13 25.57 -13.99
N LEU A 256 -12.13 25.42 -14.86
CA LEU A 256 -12.34 24.19 -15.67
C LEU A 256 -12.25 24.49 -17.16
N HIS A 257 -11.51 23.65 -17.89
CA HIS A 257 -11.56 23.56 -19.34
C HIS A 257 -12.17 22.23 -19.78
N ILE A 258 -13.21 22.30 -20.59
CA ILE A 258 -13.90 21.12 -21.11
C ILE A 258 -13.64 21.02 -22.60
N ASN A 259 -13.25 19.83 -23.06
CA ASN A 259 -13.14 19.55 -24.48
C ASN A 259 -13.89 18.26 -24.83
N LYS A 260 -14.36 18.19 -26.07
CA LYS A 260 -14.98 16.99 -26.63
C LYS A 260 -14.21 16.59 -27.88
N ASN A 261 -13.78 15.34 -27.95
CA ASN A 261 -13.04 14.75 -29.07
C ASN A 261 -11.75 15.51 -29.40
N LYS A 262 -11.04 16.02 -28.39
CA LYS A 262 -9.75 16.69 -28.57
C LYS A 262 -8.71 15.70 -29.09
N ASP A 263 -7.97 16.12 -30.12
CA ASP A 263 -6.80 15.41 -30.60
C ASP A 263 -5.61 15.57 -29.63
N ILE A 264 -4.92 14.46 -29.38
CA ILE A 264 -3.75 14.41 -28.48
C ILE A 264 -2.61 13.68 -29.18
N ALA A 265 -1.37 13.96 -28.76
CA ALA A 265 -0.16 13.43 -29.39
C ALA A 265 -0.04 11.90 -29.27
N VAL A 266 -0.58 11.29 -28.20
CA VAL A 266 -0.58 9.84 -28.00
C VAL A 266 -1.94 9.34 -27.56
N THR A 267 -2.49 8.42 -28.34
CA THR A 267 -3.76 7.76 -28.05
C THR A 267 -3.57 6.58 -27.11
N SER A 268 -4.50 6.41 -26.17
CA SER A 268 -4.55 5.19 -25.37
C SER A 268 -4.99 3.99 -26.22
N LYS A 269 -4.76 2.75 -25.74
CA LYS A 269 -5.30 1.53 -26.36
C LYS A 269 -6.83 1.59 -26.52
N TYR A 270 -7.51 2.28 -25.61
CA TYR A 270 -8.95 2.44 -25.62
C TYR A 270 -9.38 3.45 -26.70
N GLU A 271 -8.66 4.57 -26.87
CA GLU A 271 -8.97 5.57 -27.89
C GLU A 271 -8.91 5.01 -29.31
N ASP A 272 -7.89 4.21 -29.63
CA ASP A 272 -7.77 3.58 -30.96
C ASP A 272 -8.99 2.71 -31.28
N ARG A 273 -9.53 2.05 -30.24
CA ARG A 273 -10.73 1.20 -30.34
C ARG A 273 -12.00 2.04 -30.46
N TRP A 274 -12.09 3.12 -29.70
CA TRP A 274 -13.32 3.91 -29.58
C TRP A 274 -13.49 4.95 -30.68
N ARG A 275 -12.40 5.50 -31.22
CA ARG A 275 -12.43 6.28 -32.47
C ARG A 275 -13.03 5.46 -33.61
N LYS A 276 -12.67 4.17 -33.71
CA LYS A 276 -13.27 3.23 -34.68
C LYS A 276 -14.75 2.94 -34.43
N MET A 277 -15.22 3.11 -33.19
CA MET A 277 -16.62 2.92 -32.79
C MET A 277 -17.41 4.24 -32.74
N GLN A 278 -16.83 5.38 -33.17
CA GLN A 278 -17.44 6.71 -33.14
C GLN A 278 -17.97 7.14 -31.75
N LYS A 279 -17.36 6.66 -30.67
CA LYS A 279 -17.69 7.14 -29.32
C LYS A 279 -17.09 8.52 -29.09
N ASN A 280 -17.81 9.35 -28.34
CA ASN A 280 -17.28 10.62 -27.86
C ASN A 280 -16.25 10.39 -26.74
N ILE A 281 -15.20 11.20 -26.75
CA ILE A 281 -14.24 11.32 -25.66
C ILE A 281 -14.39 12.71 -25.06
N TYR A 282 -14.48 12.76 -23.74
CA TYR A 282 -14.63 13.99 -22.98
C TYR A 282 -13.37 14.23 -22.14
N ASP A 283 -12.91 15.46 -22.14
CA ASP A 283 -11.80 15.95 -21.33
C ASP A 283 -12.33 16.99 -20.34
N VAL A 284 -11.98 16.83 -19.06
CA VAL A 284 -12.20 17.84 -18.02
C VAL A 284 -10.84 18.14 -17.40
N THR A 285 -10.38 19.38 -17.57
CA THR A 285 -9.11 19.85 -17.00
C THR A 285 -9.41 20.89 -15.94
N MET A 286 -9.10 20.56 -14.69
CA MET A 286 -9.04 21.53 -13.60
C MET A 286 -7.67 22.18 -13.57
N ILE A 287 -7.63 23.50 -13.44
CA ILE A 287 -6.41 24.28 -13.21
C ILE A 287 -6.41 24.72 -11.76
N ASN A 288 -5.35 24.41 -11.03
CA ASN A 288 -5.15 24.91 -9.68
C ASN A 288 -4.69 26.37 -9.73
N ASP A 289 -5.43 27.28 -9.11
CA ASP A 289 -5.14 28.71 -9.03
C ASP A 289 -4.75 29.16 -7.62
N GLU A 290 -4.78 28.25 -6.64
CA GLU A 290 -4.49 28.55 -5.24
C GLU A 290 -3.23 27.83 -4.75
N GLU A 291 -2.47 28.50 -3.87
CA GLU A 291 -1.40 27.86 -3.12
C GLU A 291 -1.99 27.25 -1.84
N SER A 292 -1.71 25.97 -1.62
CA SER A 292 -2.21 25.26 -0.44
C SER A 292 -1.23 25.37 0.73
N PRO A 293 -1.72 25.30 1.98
CA PRO A 293 -0.83 25.16 3.13
C PRO A 293 0.08 23.93 2.99
N GLU A 294 1.29 24.02 3.54
CA GLU A 294 2.20 22.88 3.64
C GLU A 294 1.52 21.68 4.31
N LEU A 295 1.83 20.49 3.83
CA LEU A 295 1.29 19.25 4.39
C LEU A 295 1.87 19.04 5.78
N ASN A 296 1.14 19.48 6.81
CA ASN A 296 1.50 19.23 8.18
C ASN A 296 0.79 17.97 8.68
N MET A 297 1.52 16.86 8.74
CA MET A 297 1.07 15.64 9.41
C MET A 297 1.48 15.73 10.89
N GLU A 298 0.77 16.55 11.66
CA GLU A 298 0.91 16.61 13.11
C GLU A 298 0.38 15.31 13.76
N GLY A 299 1.02 14.91 14.85
CA GLY A 299 0.73 13.65 15.55
C GLY A 299 1.85 12.64 15.40
N SER A 300 2.03 11.86 16.46
CA SER A 300 2.90 10.70 16.48
C SER A 300 2.06 9.42 16.57
N PHE A 301 2.72 8.29 16.35
CA PHE A 301 2.14 6.96 16.58
C PHE A 301 2.38 6.49 18.02
N ASP A 302 2.53 7.43 18.95
CA ASP A 302 2.76 7.17 20.37
C ASP A 302 1.42 6.99 21.08
N PHE A 303 1.33 5.91 21.83
CA PHE A 303 0.15 5.61 22.60
C PHE A 303 0.17 6.28 23.97
N LEU A 304 -1.03 6.54 24.50
CA LEU A 304 -1.23 6.73 25.94
C LEU A 304 -1.00 5.39 26.67
N ASP A 305 -0.76 5.45 27.97
CA ASP A 305 -0.71 4.24 28.80
C ASP A 305 -2.03 3.48 28.69
N VAL A 306 -1.93 2.16 28.51
CA VAL A 306 -3.08 1.25 28.42
C VAL A 306 -3.71 1.09 29.79
N ALA A 307 -4.98 1.47 29.93
CA ALA A 307 -5.76 1.18 31.14
C ALA A 307 -6.65 -0.06 30.99
N LEU A 308 -6.87 -0.54 29.75
CA LEU A 308 -7.67 -1.73 29.50
C LEU A 308 -6.96 -3.00 30.03
N PRO A 309 -7.63 -3.83 30.86
CA PRO A 309 -7.05 -5.10 31.33
C PRO A 309 -6.78 -6.09 30.19
N GLN A 310 -5.81 -6.97 30.38
CA GLN A 310 -5.42 -7.97 29.37
C GLN A 310 -6.59 -8.87 28.95
N GLU A 311 -7.47 -9.27 29.89
CA GLU A 311 -8.64 -10.09 29.54
C GLU A 311 -9.61 -9.36 28.61
N GLU A 312 -9.75 -8.05 28.75
CA GLU A 312 -10.59 -7.22 27.87
C GLU A 312 -9.95 -7.05 26.49
N ILE A 313 -8.62 -6.95 26.41
CA ILE A 313 -7.90 -6.89 25.11
C ILE A 313 -8.14 -8.19 24.33
N ILE A 314 -8.07 -9.34 25.01
CA ILE A 314 -8.33 -10.65 24.39
C ILE A 314 -9.75 -10.72 23.81
N LYS A 315 -10.73 -10.14 24.52
CA LYS A 315 -12.13 -10.05 24.06
C LYS A 315 -12.32 -9.14 22.85
N LEU A 316 -11.30 -8.39 22.41
CA LEU A 316 -11.38 -7.62 21.17
C LEU A 316 -11.29 -8.50 19.91
N HIS A 317 -10.90 -9.77 20.02
CA HIS A 317 -10.82 -10.70 18.89
C HIS A 317 -12.03 -10.63 17.94
N LYS A 318 -11.77 -10.44 16.64
CA LYS A 318 -12.73 -10.25 15.53
C LYS A 318 -13.67 -9.05 15.66
N LYS A 319 -13.46 -8.14 16.62
CA LYS A 319 -14.27 -6.92 16.71
C LYS A 319 -13.82 -5.91 15.66
N VAL A 320 -14.80 -5.32 14.97
CA VAL A 320 -14.60 -4.20 14.05
C VAL A 320 -15.20 -2.96 14.69
N GLN A 321 -14.42 -1.89 14.74
CA GLN A 321 -14.87 -0.58 15.20
C GLN A 321 -14.67 0.41 14.06
N LYS A 322 -15.72 1.17 13.75
CA LYS A 322 -15.73 2.16 12.67
C LYS A 322 -15.82 3.54 13.27
N PHE A 323 -15.15 4.50 12.65
CA PHE A 323 -15.20 5.91 13.00
C PHE A 323 -15.25 6.73 11.71
N ASP A 324 -15.42 8.04 11.84
CA ASP A 324 -15.47 8.90 10.66
C ASP A 324 -14.11 8.89 9.93
N GLY A 325 -14.11 8.49 8.66
CA GLY A 325 -12.90 8.38 7.85
C GLY A 325 -12.08 7.09 8.00
N GLY A 326 -12.51 6.08 8.77
CA GLY A 326 -11.76 4.82 8.85
C GLY A 326 -12.32 3.72 9.76
N PHE A 327 -11.48 2.72 10.01
CA PHE A 327 -11.79 1.62 10.93
C PHE A 327 -10.57 1.06 11.65
N VAL A 328 -10.86 0.25 12.67
CA VAL A 328 -9.92 -0.66 13.32
C VAL A 328 -10.62 -2.02 13.45
N HIS A 329 -9.99 -3.06 12.94
CA HIS A 329 -10.44 -4.44 13.06
C HIS A 329 -9.37 -5.25 13.78
N PHE A 330 -9.74 -5.80 14.93
CA PHE A 330 -8.89 -6.64 15.78
C PHE A 330 -8.92 -8.08 15.25
N GLU A 331 -8.12 -8.37 14.23
CA GLU A 331 -8.19 -9.62 13.47
C GLU A 331 -7.92 -10.87 14.32
N ARG A 332 -6.86 -10.80 15.15
CA ARG A 332 -6.36 -11.89 16.00
C ARG A 332 -5.70 -11.34 17.25
N VAL A 333 -5.68 -12.16 18.30
CA VAL A 333 -4.95 -11.88 19.53
C VAL A 333 -4.04 -13.07 19.82
N TYR A 334 -2.81 -12.79 20.20
CA TYR A 334 -1.78 -13.75 20.54
C TYR A 334 -1.28 -13.46 21.96
N MET A 335 -0.94 -14.52 22.67
CA MET A 335 -0.36 -14.47 24.00
C MET A 335 1.16 -14.45 23.87
N LEU A 336 1.79 -13.52 24.59
CA LEU A 336 3.23 -13.49 24.79
C LEU A 336 3.52 -13.95 26.23
N LYS A 337 4.78 -14.29 26.51
CA LYS A 337 5.23 -14.63 27.87
C LYS A 337 4.93 -13.52 28.89
N ASP A 338 5.01 -12.27 28.46
CA ASP A 338 4.95 -11.05 29.28
C ASP A 338 3.93 -10.03 28.75
N GLY A 339 2.91 -10.46 28.00
CA GLY A 339 1.88 -9.55 27.49
C GLY A 339 0.96 -10.17 26.44
N VAL A 340 0.36 -9.30 25.62
CA VAL A 340 -0.46 -9.71 24.47
C VAL A 340 0.00 -9.01 23.20
N MET A 341 -0.17 -9.70 22.09
CA MET A 341 0.06 -9.15 20.77
C MET A 341 -1.24 -9.20 19.98
N VAL A 342 -1.61 -8.10 19.34
CA VAL A 342 -2.87 -7.96 18.61
C VAL A 342 -2.56 -7.73 17.16
N ARG A 343 -3.04 -8.60 16.27
CA ARG A 343 -3.05 -8.35 14.84
C ARG A 343 -4.26 -7.49 14.50
N LEU A 344 -4.06 -6.45 13.71
CA LEU A 344 -5.13 -5.57 13.29
C LEU A 344 -5.05 -5.16 11.81
N SER A 345 -6.21 -4.86 11.25
CA SER A 345 -6.34 -3.99 10.07
C SER A 345 -6.88 -2.63 10.50
N MET A 346 -6.26 -1.54 10.05
CA MET A 346 -6.72 -0.19 10.36
C MET A 346 -6.53 0.81 9.22
N GLY A 347 -7.07 2.02 9.39
CA GLY A 347 -6.93 3.11 8.43
C GLY A 347 -8.09 3.15 7.43
N SER A 348 -7.78 3.42 6.16
CA SER A 348 -8.78 3.51 5.10
C SER A 348 -9.38 2.14 4.75
N PHE A 349 -10.69 2.12 4.44
CA PHE A 349 -11.39 0.93 3.93
C PHE A 349 -10.91 0.49 2.54
N ASP A 350 -10.34 1.40 1.75
CA ASP A 350 -9.91 1.11 0.39
C ASP A 350 -8.61 0.29 0.36
N LYS A 351 -7.67 0.60 1.25
CA LYS A 351 -6.43 -0.15 1.44
C LYS A 351 -6.02 -0.12 2.92
N PRO A 352 -6.52 -1.06 3.73
CA PRO A 352 -6.19 -1.08 5.14
C PRO A 352 -4.73 -1.45 5.38
N GLU A 353 -4.20 -0.93 6.47
CA GLU A 353 -2.89 -1.31 6.96
C GLU A 353 -2.99 -2.51 7.91
N HIS A 354 -2.26 -3.58 7.60
CA HIS A 354 -2.18 -4.79 8.40
C HIS A 354 -0.87 -4.79 9.17
N LEU A 355 -0.97 -4.79 10.49
CA LEU A 355 0.16 -4.65 11.41
C LEU A 355 -0.17 -5.29 12.78
N TYR A 356 0.79 -5.23 13.70
CA TYR A 356 0.62 -5.72 15.07
C TYR A 356 0.80 -4.62 16.12
N LEU A 357 0.12 -4.79 17.25
CA LEU A 357 0.44 -4.11 18.49
C LEU A 357 1.01 -5.13 19.47
N ILE A 358 2.00 -4.70 20.24
CA ILE A 358 2.44 -5.42 21.43
C ILE A 358 2.05 -4.60 22.64
N VAL A 359 1.36 -5.23 23.60
CA VAL A 359 0.96 -4.63 24.87
C VAL A 359 1.67 -5.36 26.00
N LYS A 360 2.52 -4.65 26.74
CA LYS A 360 3.29 -5.15 27.89
C LYS A 360 3.35 -4.09 28.97
N GLU A 361 3.14 -4.47 30.23
CA GLU A 361 3.28 -3.57 31.39
C GLU A 361 2.57 -2.20 31.22
N LYS A 362 1.32 -2.21 30.71
CA LYS A 362 0.52 -1.02 30.36
C LYS A 362 1.09 -0.15 29.23
N LYS A 363 2.19 -0.51 28.60
CA LYS A 363 2.70 0.13 27.38
C LYS A 363 2.19 -0.62 26.16
N VAL A 364 1.95 0.13 25.09
CA VAL A 364 1.62 -0.42 23.78
C VAL A 364 2.43 0.27 22.70
N TYR A 365 2.85 -0.51 21.70
CA TYR A 365 3.58 0.00 20.54
C TYR A 365 3.28 -0.85 19.32
N TYR A 366 3.46 -0.25 18.15
CA TYR A 366 3.36 -0.94 16.87
C TYR A 366 4.57 -1.85 16.64
N TYR A 367 4.32 -2.98 15.98
CA TYR A 367 5.35 -3.95 15.64
C TYR A 367 5.03 -4.63 14.28
N PRO A 368 6.04 -4.95 13.46
CA PRO A 368 7.46 -4.64 13.62
C PRO A 368 7.82 -3.19 13.28
N ALA A 369 6.96 -2.50 12.53
CA ALA A 369 7.19 -1.12 12.10
C ALA A 369 6.01 -0.23 12.46
N LEU A 370 6.25 1.08 12.51
CA LEU A 370 5.18 2.08 12.61
C LEU A 370 4.27 2.02 11.38
N PRO A 371 2.98 2.38 11.53
CA PRO A 371 2.07 2.58 10.42
C PRO A 371 2.66 3.57 9.41
N LEU A 372 2.24 3.48 8.15
CA LEU A 372 2.54 4.53 7.18
C LEU A 372 1.95 5.85 7.67
N LYS A 373 2.75 6.91 7.68
CA LYS A 373 2.33 8.23 8.15
C LYS A 373 1.39 8.86 7.13
N SER A 374 0.09 8.60 7.26
CA SER A 374 -0.99 9.22 6.47
C SER A 374 -2.06 9.80 7.39
N LYS A 375 -2.92 10.68 6.86
CA LYS A 375 -4.07 11.23 7.61
C LYS A 375 -4.99 10.11 8.10
N SER A 376 -5.32 9.18 7.21
CA SER A 376 -6.16 8.01 7.51
C SER A 376 -5.60 7.13 8.64
N ASN A 377 -4.30 6.88 8.66
CA ASN A 377 -3.65 6.07 9.68
C ASN A 377 -3.46 6.81 11.01
N LEU A 378 -3.19 8.11 10.99
CA LEU A 378 -3.13 8.94 12.20
C LEU A 378 -4.50 8.99 12.90
N SER A 379 -5.59 9.18 12.15
CA SER A 379 -6.95 9.12 12.70
C SER A 379 -7.27 7.75 13.30
N ALA A 380 -6.90 6.67 12.61
CA ALA A 380 -7.06 5.31 13.13
C ALA A 380 -6.22 5.05 14.40
N HIS A 381 -5.00 5.58 14.45
CA HIS A 381 -4.14 5.51 15.64
C HIS A 381 -4.78 6.24 16.83
N LEU A 382 -5.24 7.48 16.65
CA LEU A 382 -5.90 8.25 17.72
C LEU A 382 -7.16 7.53 18.23
N PHE A 383 -7.93 6.92 17.35
CA PHE A 383 -9.08 6.10 17.72
C PHE A 383 -8.65 4.87 18.53
N LEU A 384 -7.67 4.12 18.03
CA LEU A 384 -7.14 2.92 18.69
C LEU A 384 -6.54 3.25 20.08
N SER A 385 -5.82 4.36 20.20
CA SER A 385 -5.23 4.84 21.45
C SER A 385 -6.32 5.09 22.50
N LYS A 386 -7.44 5.72 22.11
CA LYS A 386 -8.61 5.88 22.99
C LYS A 386 -9.21 4.54 23.41
N VAL A 387 -9.39 3.60 22.47
CA VAL A 387 -9.95 2.27 22.75
C VAL A 387 -9.10 1.50 23.78
N LEU A 388 -7.78 1.60 23.71
CA LEU A 388 -6.88 0.91 24.65
C LEU A 388 -6.71 1.65 25.98
N HIS A 389 -6.89 2.97 25.98
CA HIS A 389 -6.85 3.77 27.20
C HIS A 389 -8.13 3.62 28.05
N GLY A 390 -9.29 3.41 27.43
CA GLY A 390 -10.59 3.30 28.11
C GLY A 390 -11.44 4.54 27.94
#